data_AF-A0A9W4MCV6-F1
#
_entry.id   AF-A0A9W4MCV6-F1
#
_cell.length_a   1.000
_cell.length_b   1.000
_cell.length_c   1.000
_cell.angle_alpha   90.00
_cell.angle_beta   90.00
_cell.angle_gamma   90.00
#
_symmetry.space_group_name_H-M   'P 1'
#
loop_
_entity.id
_entity.type
_entity.pdbx_description
1 polymer ?
#
loop_
_entity_poly.entity_id
_entity_poly.type
_entity_poly.pdbx_seq_one_letter_code
_entity_poly.pdbx_strand_id
1 'polypeptide(L)'
;MNWKTYLIAQALGVAAFNTLCNAAYTVYLWRGEAVLSLDRIGADLAMTPIWIGLLSVLLGTPFTRKALADGRMIREAKLRAHPLAIRLPRNLAVRAIAFAALCARILAIPLALVLPMLGDGLLTPGAAIGSKAILTIAFSLIIVPLAAYATIADMPTAQGGRASR
;
A
#
# COMPACT_ATOMS: atom_id res chain seq x y z
N MET A 1 12.16 19.60 1.02
CA MET A 1 11.14 18.82 1.77
C MET A 1 11.86 17.74 2.57
N ASN A 2 11.55 17.53 3.85
CA ASN A 2 12.13 16.42 4.63
C ASN A 2 11.55 15.07 4.13
N TRP A 3 12.28 13.96 4.26
CA TRP A 3 11.80 12.62 3.91
C TRP A 3 10.49 12.25 4.61
N LYS A 4 10.29 12.67 5.87
CA LYS A 4 9.03 12.44 6.59
C LYS A 4 7.86 13.11 5.88
N THR A 5 8.04 14.37 5.49
CA THR A 5 7.05 15.14 4.74
C THR A 5 6.81 14.53 3.36
N TYR A 6 7.85 14.02 2.70
CA TYR A 6 7.70 13.28 1.44
C TYR A 6 6.87 12.00 1.63
N LEU A 7 7.18 11.18 2.63
CA LEU A 7 6.45 9.94 2.90
C LEU A 7 4.98 10.22 3.24
N ILE A 8 4.72 11.26 4.03
CA ILE A 8 3.34 11.68 4.36
C ILE A 8 2.62 12.14 3.09
N ALA A 9 3.24 13.01 2.29
CA ALA A 9 2.63 13.51 1.06
C ALA A 9 2.37 12.37 0.04
N GLN A 10 3.32 11.44 -0.09
CA GLN A 10 3.17 10.25 -0.94
C GLN A 10 2.06 9.34 -0.41
N ALA A 11 2.01 9.07 0.89
CA ALA A 11 0.96 8.26 1.50
C ALA A 11 -0.42 8.88 1.33
N LEU A 12 -0.56 10.19 1.55
CA LEU A 12 -1.81 10.91 1.36
C LEU A 12 -2.25 10.93 -0.11
N GLY A 13 -1.31 11.22 -1.03
CA GLY A 13 -1.59 11.25 -2.46
C GLY A 13 -2.01 9.87 -2.99
N VAL A 14 -1.28 8.82 -2.61
CA VAL A 14 -1.61 7.44 -2.99
C VAL A 14 -2.90 6.97 -2.32
N ALA A 15 -3.14 7.31 -1.05
CA ALA A 15 -4.39 6.99 -0.37
C ALA A 15 -5.58 7.65 -1.07
N ALA A 16 -5.49 8.95 -1.39
CA ALA A 16 -6.55 9.66 -2.10
C ALA A 16 -6.82 9.05 -3.48
N PHE A 17 -5.78 8.83 -4.28
CA PHE A 17 -5.91 8.21 -5.60
C PHE A 17 -6.49 6.79 -5.52
N ASN A 18 -5.94 5.94 -4.65
CA ASN A 18 -6.44 4.58 -4.46
C ASN A 18 -7.89 4.57 -4.01
N THR A 19 -8.29 5.52 -3.15
CA THR A 19 -9.67 5.63 -2.67
C THR A 19 -10.62 5.94 -3.81
N LEU A 20 -10.27 6.91 -4.67
CA LEU A 20 -11.06 7.23 -5.86
C LEU A 20 -11.17 6.03 -6.80
N CYS A 21 -10.06 5.36 -7.09
CA CYS A 21 -10.06 4.17 -7.94
C CYS A 21 -10.88 3.02 -7.35
N ASN A 22 -10.73 2.73 -6.06
CA ASN A 22 -11.47 1.66 -5.40
C ASN A 22 -12.96 1.98 -5.28
N ALA A 23 -13.32 3.24 -5.03
CA ALA A 23 -14.70 3.68 -5.02
C ALA A 23 -15.34 3.54 -6.42
N ALA A 24 -14.66 4.04 -7.47
CA ALA A 24 -15.13 3.91 -8.84
C ALA A 24 -15.22 2.44 -9.29
N TYR A 25 -14.24 1.61 -8.92
CA TYR A 25 -14.28 0.17 -9.16
C TYR A 25 -15.47 -0.50 -8.48
N THR A 26 -15.76 -0.15 -7.23
CA THR A 26 -16.89 -0.69 -6.48
C THR A 26 -18.22 -0.29 -7.12
N VAL A 27 -18.36 0.99 -7.54
CA VAL A 27 -19.52 1.46 -8.30
C VAL A 27 -19.70 0.67 -9.60
N TYR A 28 -18.62 0.45 -10.33
CA TYR A 28 -18.65 -0.27 -11.60
C TYR A 28 -19.03 -1.76 -11.43
N LEU A 29 -18.40 -2.44 -10.47
CA LEU A 29 -18.56 -3.88 -10.25
C LEU A 29 -19.99 -4.22 -9.80
N TRP A 30 -20.58 -3.37 -8.96
CA TRP A 30 -21.87 -3.61 -8.32
C TRP A 30 -22.99 -2.75 -8.91
N ARG A 31 -22.79 -2.22 -10.11
CA ARG A 31 -23.83 -1.43 -10.80
C ARG A 31 -25.08 -2.29 -10.99
N GLY A 32 -26.23 -1.78 -10.55
CA GLY A 32 -27.52 -2.46 -10.69
C GLY A 32 -27.88 -3.41 -9.54
N GLU A 33 -27.02 -3.61 -8.54
CA GLU A 33 -27.40 -4.33 -7.32
C GLU A 33 -28.00 -3.36 -6.31
N ALA A 34 -29.24 -3.60 -5.89
CA ALA A 34 -29.93 -2.76 -4.89
C ALA A 34 -29.40 -3.00 -3.47
N VAL A 35 -28.88 -4.21 -3.22
CA VAL A 35 -28.35 -4.66 -1.93
C VAL A 35 -27.25 -5.68 -2.20
N LEU A 36 -26.13 -5.58 -1.46
CA LEU A 36 -24.97 -6.45 -1.61
C LEU A 36 -24.78 -7.30 -0.37
N SER A 37 -24.62 -8.61 -0.54
CA SER A 37 -24.30 -9.50 0.59
C SER A 37 -22.82 -9.38 0.99
N LEU A 38 -22.55 -9.48 2.29
CA LEU A 38 -21.19 -9.48 2.87
C LEU A 38 -20.35 -10.63 2.32
N ASP A 39 -20.95 -11.75 1.92
CA ASP A 39 -20.20 -12.85 1.30
C ASP A 39 -19.59 -12.45 -0.04
N ARG A 40 -20.34 -11.69 -0.85
CA ARG A 40 -19.89 -11.22 -2.17
C ARG A 40 -18.91 -10.07 -2.07
N ILE A 41 -19.29 -9.02 -1.33
CA ILE A 41 -18.44 -7.83 -1.22
C ILE A 41 -17.31 -8.01 -0.21
N GLY A 42 -17.48 -8.84 0.81
CA GLY A 42 -16.49 -9.03 1.86
C GLY A 42 -15.19 -9.63 1.35
N ALA A 43 -15.25 -10.55 0.39
CA ALA A 43 -14.06 -11.02 -0.31
C ALA A 43 -13.33 -9.86 -1.02
N ASP A 44 -14.05 -8.99 -1.72
CA ASP A 44 -13.47 -7.82 -2.39
C ASP A 44 -12.89 -6.81 -1.37
N LEU A 45 -13.56 -6.56 -0.26
CA LEU A 45 -13.05 -5.73 0.84
C LEU A 45 -11.76 -6.32 1.42
N ALA A 46 -11.74 -7.62 1.70
CA ALA A 46 -10.60 -8.33 2.27
C ALA A 46 -9.38 -8.36 1.35
N MET A 47 -9.57 -8.43 0.03
CA MET A 47 -8.47 -8.42 -0.95
C MET A 47 -7.80 -7.05 -1.13
N THR A 48 -8.48 -5.96 -0.73
CA THR A 48 -7.98 -4.57 -0.84
C THR A 48 -6.52 -4.37 -0.36
N PRO A 49 -6.13 -4.76 0.87
CA PRO A 49 -4.76 -4.58 1.35
C PRO A 49 -3.71 -5.32 0.50
N ILE A 50 -4.06 -6.45 -0.12
CA ILE A 50 -3.15 -7.21 -1.00
C ILE A 50 -2.80 -6.37 -2.23
N TRP A 51 -3.83 -5.82 -2.88
CA TRP A 51 -3.65 -4.96 -4.06
C TRP A 51 -2.90 -3.67 -3.73
N ILE A 52 -3.22 -3.03 -2.59
CA ILE A 52 -2.48 -1.86 -2.11
C ILE A 52 -1.00 -2.21 -1.90
N GLY A 53 -0.70 -3.33 -1.24
CA GLY A 53 0.68 -3.78 -1.02
C GLY A 53 1.44 -4.02 -2.32
N LEU A 54 0.84 -4.77 -3.25
CA LEU A 54 1.42 -5.07 -4.54
C LEU A 54 1.71 -3.80 -5.35
N LEU A 55 0.71 -2.93 -5.52
CA LEU A 55 0.82 -1.71 -6.32
C LEU A 55 1.74 -0.66 -5.67
N SER A 56 1.73 -0.56 -4.34
CA SER A 56 2.64 0.32 -3.62
C SER A 56 4.10 -0.04 -3.86
N VAL A 57 4.42 -1.33 -3.95
CA VAL A 57 5.78 -1.76 -4.31
C VAL A 57 6.05 -1.52 -5.79
N LEU A 58 5.19 -2.01 -6.70
CA LEU A 58 5.43 -1.95 -8.14
C LEU A 58 5.53 -0.50 -8.68
N LEU A 59 4.64 0.38 -8.22
CA LEU A 59 4.56 1.77 -8.67
C LEU A 59 5.34 2.71 -7.74
N GLY A 60 5.19 2.55 -6.43
CA GLY A 60 5.84 3.41 -5.45
C GLY A 60 7.37 3.30 -5.49
N THR A 61 7.92 2.10 -5.71
CA THR A 61 9.38 1.91 -5.78
C THR A 61 10.03 2.77 -6.87
N PRO A 62 9.61 2.71 -8.16
CA PRO A 62 10.14 3.61 -9.20
C PRO A 62 10.02 5.10 -8.86
N PHE A 63 8.88 5.55 -8.35
CA PHE A 63 8.67 6.97 -8.00
C PHE A 63 9.60 7.43 -6.88
N THR A 64 9.72 6.63 -5.81
CA THR A 64 10.63 6.91 -4.69
C THR A 64 12.08 6.91 -5.15
N ARG A 65 12.48 5.96 -6.01
CA ARG A 65 13.82 5.92 -6.61
C ARG A 65 14.12 7.16 -7.44
N LYS A 66 13.18 7.59 -8.28
CA LYS A 66 13.31 8.82 -9.09
C LYS A 66 13.42 10.06 -8.20
N ALA A 67 12.57 10.19 -7.18
CA ALA A 67 12.62 11.32 -6.26
C ALA A 67 13.95 11.41 -5.48
N LEU A 68 14.57 10.27 -5.16
CA LEU A 68 15.90 10.21 -4.55
C LEU A 68 17.00 10.60 -5.55
N ALA A 69 16.96 10.05 -6.77
CA ALA A 69 17.93 10.36 -7.83
C ALA A 69 17.91 11.86 -8.21
N ASP A 70 16.73 12.47 -8.23
CA ASP A 70 16.51 13.88 -8.57
C ASP A 70 16.94 14.87 -7.47
N GLY A 71 17.60 14.41 -6.39
CA GLY A 71 18.01 15.32 -5.33
C GLY A 71 16.92 15.71 -4.34
N ARG A 72 15.66 15.37 -4.61
CA ARG A 72 14.51 15.86 -3.83
C ARG A 72 14.50 15.36 -2.40
N MET A 73 15.23 14.28 -2.11
CA MET A 73 15.34 13.63 -0.80
C MET A 73 16.79 13.45 -0.29
N ILE A 74 17.81 14.05 -0.94
CA ILE A 74 19.23 13.71 -0.75
C ILE A 74 19.83 14.04 0.63
N ARG A 75 19.22 14.90 1.46
CA ARG A 75 19.88 15.33 2.71
C ARG A 75 19.91 14.30 3.86
N GLU A 76 19.14 13.21 3.80
CA GLU A 76 19.01 12.29 4.94
C GLU A 76 19.19 10.80 4.60
N ALA A 77 19.92 10.47 3.52
CA ALA A 77 20.34 9.09 3.20
C ALA A 77 21.42 8.53 4.17
N LYS A 78 21.37 8.93 5.45
CA LYS A 78 21.99 8.28 6.61
C LYS A 78 20.96 7.53 7.46
N LEU A 79 19.73 7.34 6.98
CA LEU A 79 18.76 6.46 7.62
C LEU A 79 19.39 5.06 7.72
N ARG A 80 19.74 4.64 8.94
CA ARG A 80 20.06 3.24 9.22
C ARG A 80 18.80 2.44 8.87
N ALA A 81 18.83 1.77 7.73
CA ALA A 81 17.77 0.86 7.33
C ALA A 81 17.54 -0.14 8.46
N HIS A 82 16.29 -0.28 8.92
CA HIS A 82 15.96 -1.32 9.87
C HIS A 82 16.38 -2.69 9.30
N PRO A 83 16.94 -3.63 10.10
CA PRO A 83 17.46 -4.90 9.59
C PRO A 83 16.48 -5.70 8.73
N LEU A 84 15.17 -5.55 9.01
CA LEU A 84 14.10 -6.17 8.22
C LEU A 84 13.99 -5.61 6.79
N ALA A 85 14.26 -4.31 6.59
CA ALA A 85 14.22 -3.71 5.27
C ALA A 85 15.38 -4.21 4.39
N ILE A 86 16.54 -4.46 4.99
CA ILE A 86 17.74 -5.00 4.31
C ILE A 86 17.53 -6.44 3.83
N ARG A 87 16.67 -7.21 4.53
CA ARG A 87 16.36 -8.60 4.18
C ARG A 87 15.31 -8.73 3.07
N LEU A 88 14.70 -7.62 2.63
CA LEU A 88 13.70 -7.68 1.58
C LEU A 88 14.34 -8.00 0.22
N PRO A 89 13.61 -8.70 -0.68
CA PRO A 89 14.10 -8.97 -2.01
C PRO A 89 14.42 -7.67 -2.77
N ARG A 90 15.56 -7.64 -3.46
CA ARG A 90 15.94 -6.51 -4.34
C ARG A 90 15.21 -6.53 -5.67
N ASN A 91 14.80 -7.73 -6.14
CA ASN A 91 13.97 -7.86 -7.32
C ASN A 91 12.57 -7.28 -7.04
N LEU A 92 12.16 -6.33 -7.87
CA LEU A 92 10.91 -5.59 -7.70
C LEU A 92 9.68 -6.50 -7.66
N ALA A 93 9.60 -7.48 -8.57
CA ALA A 93 8.49 -8.41 -8.65
C ALA A 93 8.44 -9.34 -7.43
N VAL A 94 9.58 -9.91 -7.03
CA VAL A 94 9.67 -10.77 -5.84
C VAL A 94 9.31 -9.99 -4.58
N ARG A 95 9.77 -8.74 -4.46
CA ARG A 95 9.39 -7.88 -3.33
C ARG A 95 7.90 -7.57 -3.33
N ALA A 96 7.32 -7.27 -4.48
CA ALA A 96 5.89 -6.99 -4.59
C ALA A 96 5.06 -8.21 -4.15
N ILE A 97 5.44 -9.41 -4.59
CA ILE A 97 4.80 -10.67 -4.18
C ILE A 97 4.96 -10.90 -2.67
N ALA A 98 6.19 -10.76 -2.14
CA ALA A 98 6.45 -10.95 -0.72
C ALA A 98 5.65 -9.97 0.15
N PHE A 99 5.56 -8.72 -0.28
CA PHE A 99 4.82 -7.68 0.44
C PHE A 99 3.31 -7.87 0.33
N ALA A 100 2.80 -8.30 -0.83
CA ALA A 100 1.41 -8.67 -1.02
C ALA A 100 1.03 -9.88 -0.14
N ALA A 101 1.90 -10.90 -0.06
CA ALA A 101 1.71 -12.05 0.81
C ALA A 101 1.72 -11.67 2.30
N LEU A 102 2.58 -10.72 2.69
CA LEU A 102 2.58 -10.17 4.05
C LEU A 102 1.27 -9.43 4.36
N CYS A 103 0.79 -8.58 3.43
CA CYS A 103 -0.50 -7.89 3.56
C CYS A 103 -1.65 -8.90 3.60
N ALA A 104 -1.57 -9.98 2.82
CA ALA A 104 -2.55 -11.05 2.87
C ALA A 104 -2.63 -11.67 4.27
N ARG A 105 -1.47 -12.04 4.82
CA ARG A 105 -1.38 -12.72 6.11
C ARG A 105 -1.78 -11.85 7.30
N ILE A 106 -1.39 -10.57 7.31
CA ILE A 106 -1.57 -9.68 8.46
C ILE A 106 -2.90 -8.91 8.40
N LEU A 107 -3.41 -8.62 7.21
CA LEU A 107 -4.57 -7.75 7.03
C LEU A 107 -5.72 -8.47 6.33
N ALA A 108 -5.48 -9.07 5.15
CA ALA A 108 -6.55 -9.64 4.35
C ALA A 108 -7.22 -10.85 5.01
N ILE A 109 -6.44 -11.82 5.49
CA ILE A 109 -6.96 -13.03 6.13
C ILE A 109 -7.73 -12.67 7.41
N PRO A 110 -7.18 -11.88 8.35
CA PRO A 110 -7.95 -11.44 9.52
C PRO A 110 -9.22 -10.71 9.14
N LEU A 111 -9.17 -9.81 8.16
CA LEU A 111 -10.35 -9.09 7.69
C LEU A 111 -11.41 -10.04 7.08
N ALA A 112 -10.99 -11.01 6.27
CA ALA A 112 -11.87 -12.04 5.71
C ALA A 112 -12.53 -12.92 6.77
N LEU A 113 -11.86 -13.16 7.89
CA LEU A 113 -12.41 -13.94 9.01
C LEU A 113 -13.38 -13.12 9.87
N VAL A 114 -13.15 -11.81 10.01
CA VAL A 114 -13.97 -10.91 10.83
C VAL A 114 -15.21 -10.41 10.08
N LEU A 115 -15.12 -10.18 8.76
CA LEU A 115 -16.23 -9.65 7.97
C LEU A 115 -17.53 -10.47 8.09
N PRO A 116 -17.52 -11.81 8.04
CA PRO A 116 -18.72 -12.63 8.25
C PRO A 116 -19.32 -12.49 9.65
N MET A 117 -18.52 -12.10 10.65
CA MET A 117 -19.00 -11.90 12.03
C MET A 117 -19.85 -10.63 12.18
N LEU A 118 -19.92 -9.79 11.15
CA LEU A 118 -20.72 -8.55 11.15
C LEU A 118 -22.21 -8.79 10.82
N GLY A 119 -22.61 -10.06 10.58
CA GLY A 119 -24.01 -10.48 10.39
C GLY A 119 -24.42 -10.70 8.94
N ASP A 120 -25.74 -10.83 8.69
CA ASP A 120 -26.35 -11.22 7.41
C ASP A 120 -26.06 -10.24 6.25
N GLY A 121 -25.48 -9.08 6.57
CA GLY A 121 -24.52 -8.45 5.66
C GLY A 121 -25.08 -7.83 4.40
N LEU A 122 -26.31 -7.35 4.45
CA LEU A 122 -26.90 -6.60 3.36
C LEU A 122 -26.45 -5.14 3.42
N LEU A 123 -25.41 -4.81 2.64
CA LEU A 123 -24.92 -3.45 2.49
C LEU A 123 -25.67 -2.75 1.36
N THR A 124 -26.12 -1.52 1.62
CA THR A 124 -26.52 -0.63 0.53
C THR A 124 -25.31 -0.30 -0.34
N PRO A 125 -25.48 0.02 -1.63
CA PRO A 125 -24.37 0.41 -2.50
C PRO A 125 -23.54 1.56 -1.93
N GLY A 126 -24.19 2.54 -1.28
CA GLY A 126 -23.50 3.64 -0.61
C GLY A 126 -22.62 3.17 0.56
N ALA A 127 -23.13 2.25 1.40
CA ALA A 127 -22.36 1.67 2.50
C ALA A 127 -21.18 0.83 1.97
N ALA A 128 -21.38 0.03 0.93
CA ALA A 128 -20.35 -0.74 0.24
C ALA A 128 -19.20 0.14 -0.28
N ILE A 129 -19.52 1.22 -0.99
CA ILE A 129 -18.54 2.18 -1.51
C ILE A 129 -17.81 2.87 -0.34
N GLY A 130 -18.56 3.30 0.68
CA GLY A 130 -18.00 3.92 1.88
C GLY A 130 -17.03 3.01 2.62
N SER A 131 -17.41 1.75 2.87
CA SER A 131 -16.54 0.75 3.50
C SER A 131 -15.27 0.50 2.68
N LYS A 132 -15.39 0.35 1.36
CA LYS A 132 -14.21 0.19 0.49
C LYS A 132 -13.30 1.42 0.57
N ALA A 133 -13.86 2.62 0.52
CA ALA A 133 -13.10 3.86 0.63
C ALA A 133 -12.36 3.96 1.97
N ILE A 134 -13.05 3.75 3.09
CA ILE A 134 -12.46 3.81 4.45
C ILE A 134 -11.33 2.79 4.60
N LEU A 135 -11.56 1.53 4.21
CA LEU A 135 -10.52 0.49 4.27
C LEU A 135 -9.34 0.83 3.38
N THR A 136 -9.60 1.38 2.19
CA THR A 136 -8.55 1.79 1.25
C THR A 136 -7.68 2.89 1.84
N ILE A 137 -8.28 3.90 2.47
CA ILE A 137 -7.55 4.98 3.16
C ILE A 137 -6.72 4.38 4.30
N ALA A 138 -7.37 3.66 5.22
CA ALA A 138 -6.72 3.10 6.41
C ALA A 138 -5.52 2.22 6.05
N PHE A 139 -5.70 1.29 5.11
CA PHE A 139 -4.61 0.42 4.66
C PHE A 139 -3.55 1.18 3.86
N SER A 140 -3.91 2.12 3.00
CA SER A 140 -2.91 2.91 2.24
C SER A 140 -2.01 3.72 3.17
N LEU A 141 -2.57 4.33 4.23
CA LEU A 141 -1.80 5.10 5.20
C LEU A 141 -0.79 4.26 5.99
N ILE A 142 -1.01 2.95 6.11
CA ILE A 142 -0.08 2.02 6.77
C ILE A 142 0.90 1.42 5.76
N ILE A 143 0.39 0.90 4.64
CA ILE A 143 1.13 0.08 3.69
C ILE A 143 2.07 0.93 2.82
N VAL A 144 1.62 2.10 2.36
CA VAL A 144 2.40 2.94 1.43
C VAL A 144 3.69 3.46 2.07
N PRO A 145 3.69 4.04 3.29
CA PRO A 145 4.93 4.45 3.95
C PRO A 145 5.91 3.30 4.15
N LEU A 146 5.43 2.10 4.48
CA LEU A 146 6.26 0.92 4.67
C LEU A 146 6.96 0.49 3.37
N ALA A 147 6.22 0.46 2.26
CA ALA A 147 6.77 0.14 0.94
C ALA A 147 7.81 1.19 0.47
N ALA A 148 7.53 2.48 0.71
CA ALA A 148 8.44 3.56 0.39
C ALA A 148 9.70 3.52 1.28
N TYR A 149 9.56 3.27 2.58
CA TYR A 149 10.67 3.13 3.51
C TYR A 149 11.59 1.96 3.13
N ALA A 150 11.03 0.79 2.79
CA ALA A 150 11.80 -0.34 2.27
C ALA A 150 12.61 0.01 1.02
N THR A 151 12.05 0.84 0.14
CA THR A 151 12.75 1.31 -1.07
C THR A 151 13.89 2.29 -0.74
N ILE A 152 13.69 3.18 0.22
CA ILE A 152 14.72 4.13 0.67
C ILE A 152 15.89 3.36 1.30
N ALA A 153 15.60 2.32 2.08
CA ALA A 153 16.58 1.45 2.73
C ALA A 153 17.48 0.68 1.75
N ASP A 154 17.02 0.40 0.53
CA ASP A 154 17.80 -0.27 -0.51
C ASP A 154 18.88 0.62 -1.14
N MET A 155 18.84 1.94 -0.93
CA MET A 155 19.76 2.84 -1.60
C MET A 155 21.17 2.71 -1.04
N PRO A 156 22.19 2.57 -1.90
CA PRO A 156 23.57 2.57 -1.45
C PRO A 156 23.85 3.90 -0.75
N THR A 157 24.17 3.85 0.55
CA THR A 157 24.68 5.01 1.28
C THR A 157 25.92 5.51 0.55
N ALA A 158 25.93 6.78 0.16
CA ALA A 158 26.97 7.41 -0.67
C ALA A 158 28.41 7.39 -0.07
N GLN A 159 28.65 6.63 1.00
CA GLN A 159 29.95 6.47 1.65
C GLN A 159 30.76 5.26 1.16
N GLY A 160 30.20 4.34 0.37
CA GLY A 160 30.93 3.17 -0.14
C GLY A 160 31.77 3.41 -1.41
N GLY A 161 31.55 4.52 -2.12
CA GLY A 161 32.15 4.77 -3.44
C GLY A 161 33.39 5.66 -3.46
N ARG A 162 33.85 6.17 -2.31
CA ARG A 162 35.04 7.04 -2.21
C ARG A 162 36.26 6.38 -1.57
N ALA A 163 36.18 5.09 -1.24
CA ALA A 163 37.29 4.34 -0.62
C ALA A 163 38.08 3.45 -1.61
N SER A 164 37.86 3.58 -2.92
CA SER A 164 38.52 2.73 -3.92
C SER A 164 38.87 3.46 -5.23
N ARG A 165 39.27 4.74 -5.15
CA ARG A 165 39.94 5.42 -6.26
C ARG A 165 41.14 6.19 -5.74
#